data_AF-A0A965BX11-F1
#
_entry.id   AF-A0A965BX11-F1
#
_cell.length_a   1.000
_cell.length_b   1.000
_cell.length_c   1.000
_cell.angle_alpha   90.00
_cell.angle_beta   90.00
_cell.angle_gamma   90.00
#
_symmetry.space_group_name_H-M   'P 1'
#
loop_
_entity.id
_entity.type
_entity.pdbx_description
1 polymer ?
#
loop_
_entity_poly.entity_id
_entity_poly.type
_entity_poly.pdbx_seq_one_letter_code
_entity_poly.pdbx_strand_id
1 'polypeptide(L)'
;MSNVKIPHDQNHPKAEAECRHEHFDALLEQYESKQLSRRQLLGALVASAVGVSMTPAQAQAPAAVGRSMNHVSLSVSDVQRSADFYSRVLGLEIISRPANGGLNMGLGSESFLGLYELGDPGRMHHLCVGVDNYNPDLLAERLSDHGIQANINRDPANRTSGGDQLYFNDPDGILVQLAQHGYLG
;
A
#
# COMPACT_ATOMS: atom_id res chain seq x y z
N MET A 1 -27.97 -23.73 -70.68
CA MET A 1 -28.28 -22.60 -69.78
C MET A 1 -28.85 -23.18 -68.50
N SER A 2 -28.03 -23.37 -67.47
CA SER A 2 -28.49 -23.80 -66.13
C SER A 2 -28.25 -22.66 -65.16
N ASN A 3 -29.33 -22.19 -64.53
CA ASN A 3 -29.32 -21.09 -63.59
C ASN A 3 -29.32 -21.68 -62.17
N VAL A 4 -28.24 -21.47 -61.41
CA VAL A 4 -28.13 -21.87 -59.99
C VAL A 4 -28.59 -20.68 -59.13
N LYS A 5 -29.60 -20.92 -58.29
CA LYS A 5 -30.16 -19.95 -57.35
C LYS A 5 -29.41 -20.10 -56.01
N ILE A 6 -28.69 -19.07 -55.59
CA ILE A 6 -28.06 -18.98 -54.26
C ILE A 6 -29.11 -18.43 -53.27
N PRO A 7 -29.33 -19.04 -52.09
CA PRO A 7 -30.18 -18.45 -51.07
C PRO A 7 -29.40 -17.41 -50.26
N HIS A 8 -29.97 -16.22 -50.14
CA HIS A 8 -29.50 -15.14 -49.27
C HIS A 8 -29.91 -15.50 -47.82
N ASP A 9 -28.92 -15.72 -46.96
CA ASP A 9 -29.12 -15.79 -45.51
C ASP A 9 -29.23 -14.36 -44.95
N GLN A 10 -30.38 -14.01 -44.40
CA GLN A 10 -30.63 -12.77 -43.68
C GLN A 10 -31.15 -13.10 -42.29
N ASN A 11 -30.27 -13.38 -41.31
CA ASN A 11 -30.70 -13.46 -39.92
C ASN A 11 -29.63 -13.26 -38.83
N HIS A 12 -28.60 -12.42 -39.05
CA HIS A 12 -27.50 -12.25 -38.08
C HIS A 12 -27.52 -11.04 -37.10
N PRO A 13 -28.19 -9.88 -37.32
CA PRO A 13 -27.92 -8.69 -36.49
C PRO A 13 -28.62 -8.62 -35.12
N LYS A 14 -29.66 -9.43 -34.86
CA LYS A 14 -30.41 -9.39 -33.58
C LYS A 14 -29.68 -10.09 -32.42
N ALA A 15 -29.06 -11.24 -32.69
CA ALA A 15 -28.40 -12.05 -31.68
C ALA A 15 -27.16 -11.35 -31.08
N GLU A 16 -26.45 -10.54 -31.86
CA GLU A 16 -25.28 -9.78 -31.39
C GLU A 16 -25.62 -8.57 -30.50
N ALA A 17 -26.87 -8.09 -30.54
CA ALA A 17 -27.32 -6.98 -29.69
C ALA A 17 -27.79 -7.49 -28.32
N GLU A 18 -28.46 -8.64 -28.29
CA GLU A 18 -28.92 -9.32 -27.08
C GLU A 18 -27.74 -9.82 -26.24
N CYS A 19 -26.76 -10.49 -26.85
CA CYS A 19 -25.52 -10.95 -26.19
C CYS A 19 -24.72 -9.79 -25.54
N ARG A 20 -24.78 -8.59 -26.14
CA ARG A 20 -24.09 -7.40 -25.62
C ARG A 20 -24.76 -6.82 -24.37
N HIS A 21 -26.08 -6.91 -24.27
CA HIS A 21 -26.83 -6.44 -23.10
C HIS A 21 -26.61 -7.38 -21.91
N GLU A 22 -26.70 -8.69 -22.13
CA GLU A 22 -26.46 -9.68 -21.06
C GLU A 22 -25.04 -9.59 -20.47
N HIS A 23 -24.05 -9.33 -21.32
CA HIS A 23 -22.67 -9.13 -20.87
C HIS A 23 -22.50 -7.86 -20.02
N PHE A 24 -23.20 -6.78 -20.35
CA PHE A 24 -23.13 -5.53 -19.59
C PHE A 24 -23.76 -5.68 -18.20
N ASP A 25 -24.94 -6.30 -18.13
CA ASP A 25 -25.65 -6.52 -16.87
C ASP A 25 -24.83 -7.41 -15.91
N ALA A 26 -24.17 -8.46 -16.45
CA ALA A 26 -23.28 -9.30 -15.67
C ALA A 26 -22.06 -8.56 -15.09
N LEU A 27 -21.48 -7.62 -15.84
CA LEU A 27 -20.39 -6.77 -15.35
C LEU A 27 -20.87 -5.80 -14.26
N LEU A 28 -22.09 -5.29 -14.39
CA LEU A 28 -22.70 -4.40 -13.39
C LEU A 28 -22.98 -5.16 -12.08
N GLU A 29 -23.55 -6.36 -12.15
CA GLU A 29 -23.80 -7.20 -10.96
C GLU A 29 -22.50 -7.56 -10.22
N GLN A 30 -21.42 -7.87 -10.96
CA GLN A 30 -20.11 -8.14 -10.35
C GLN A 30 -19.52 -6.89 -9.68
N TYR A 31 -19.77 -5.70 -10.22
CA TYR A 31 -19.38 -4.44 -9.57
C TYR A 31 -20.22 -4.16 -8.32
N GLU A 32 -21.54 -4.32 -8.39
CA GLU A 32 -22.46 -4.09 -7.27
C GLU A 32 -22.22 -5.08 -6.11
N SER A 33 -21.90 -6.34 -6.43
CA SER A 33 -21.48 -7.35 -5.47
C SER A 33 -20.04 -7.20 -4.97
N LYS A 34 -19.33 -6.13 -5.37
CA LYS A 34 -17.94 -5.80 -5.01
C LYS A 34 -16.89 -6.83 -5.46
N GLN A 35 -17.22 -7.66 -6.43
CA GLN A 35 -16.27 -8.59 -7.06
C GLN A 35 -15.38 -7.86 -8.08
N LEU A 36 -15.85 -6.74 -8.64
CA LEU A 36 -15.06 -5.84 -9.48
C LEU A 36 -14.87 -4.47 -8.83
N SER A 37 -13.67 -3.92 -8.98
CA SER A 37 -13.42 -2.50 -8.73
C SER A 37 -13.90 -1.64 -9.91
N ARG A 38 -14.13 -0.34 -9.65
CA ARG A 38 -14.50 0.64 -10.70
C ARG A 38 -13.53 0.62 -11.88
N ARG A 39 -12.23 0.44 -11.62
CA ARG A 39 -11.20 0.39 -12.67
C ARG A 39 -11.32 -0.86 -13.54
N GLN A 40 -11.65 -2.00 -12.95
CA GLN A 40 -11.86 -3.24 -13.69
C GLN A 40 -13.14 -3.20 -14.53
N LEU A 41 -14.23 -2.62 -14.00
CA LEU A 41 -15.46 -2.39 -14.76
C LEU A 41 -15.20 -1.51 -16.00
N LEU A 42 -14.49 -0.39 -15.84
CA LEU A 42 -14.14 0.49 -16.95
C LEU A 42 -13.23 -0.21 -17.98
N GLY A 43 -12.30 -1.04 -17.52
CA GLY A 43 -11.45 -1.84 -18.41
C GLY A 43 -12.24 -2.88 -19.22
N ALA A 44 -13.20 -3.56 -18.57
CA ALA A 44 -14.06 -4.54 -19.22
C ALA A 44 -14.95 -3.89 -20.30
N LEU A 45 -15.60 -2.75 -19.99
CA LEU A 45 -16.40 -1.99 -20.97
C LEU A 45 -15.59 -1.62 -22.23
N VAL A 46 -14.33 -1.20 -22.05
CA VAL A 46 -13.46 -0.85 -23.17
C VAL A 46 -13.09 -2.09 -23.97
N ALA A 47 -12.78 -3.22 -23.32
CA ALA A 47 -12.45 -4.48 -23.97
C ALA A 47 -13.60 -5.05 -24.81
N SER A 48 -14.85 -4.93 -24.33
CA SER A 48 -16.06 -5.34 -25.05
C SER A 48 -16.27 -4.58 -26.37
N ALA A 49 -15.79 -3.34 -26.47
CA ALA A 49 -15.89 -2.54 -27.70
C ALA A 49 -14.89 -2.96 -28.79
N VAL A 50 -13.81 -3.67 -28.42
CA VAL A 50 -12.74 -4.09 -29.34
C VAL A 50 -12.80 -5.57 -29.69
N GLY A 51 -13.75 -6.33 -29.13
CA GLY A 51 -13.90 -7.78 -29.37
C GLY A 51 -12.75 -8.63 -28.83
N VAL A 52 -11.97 -8.10 -27.89
CA VAL A 52 -10.86 -8.82 -27.26
C VAL A 52 -11.28 -9.20 -25.84
N SER A 53 -11.54 -10.48 -25.62
CA SER A 53 -11.66 -11.05 -24.28
C SER A 53 -10.29 -11.07 -23.62
N MET A 54 -9.86 -9.92 -23.10
CA MET A 54 -8.78 -9.89 -22.12
C MET A 54 -9.41 -10.21 -20.78
N THR A 55 -9.20 -11.42 -20.24
CA THR A 55 -9.25 -11.59 -18.78
C THR A 55 -8.18 -10.66 -18.22
N PRO A 56 -8.53 -9.52 -17.61
CA PRO A 56 -7.51 -8.70 -16.98
C PRO A 56 -6.90 -9.57 -15.90
N ALA A 57 -5.57 -9.71 -15.88
CA ALA A 57 -4.90 -10.18 -14.67
C ALA A 57 -5.47 -9.32 -13.53
N GLN A 58 -6.18 -9.94 -12.58
CA GLN A 58 -6.69 -9.22 -11.43
C GLN A 58 -5.47 -8.64 -10.74
N ALA A 59 -5.25 -7.34 -10.92
CA ALA A 59 -4.19 -6.63 -10.22
C ALA A 59 -4.46 -6.87 -8.74
N GLN A 60 -3.54 -7.57 -8.09
CA GLN A 60 -3.65 -7.90 -6.68
C GLN A 60 -3.84 -6.59 -5.90
N ALA A 61 -4.87 -6.55 -5.06
CA ALA A 61 -5.13 -5.37 -4.24
C ALA A 61 -3.89 -5.06 -3.38
N PRO A 62 -3.55 -3.78 -3.15
CA PRO A 62 -2.38 -3.45 -2.34
C PRO A 62 -2.56 -3.94 -0.90
N ALA A 63 -1.48 -4.45 -0.29
CA ALA A 63 -1.50 -4.87 1.12
C ALA A 63 -1.96 -3.77 2.09
N ALA A 64 -1.57 -2.53 1.80
CA ALA A 64 -1.97 -1.33 2.51
C ALA A 64 -1.96 -0.10 1.59
N VAL A 65 -2.69 0.94 1.99
CA VAL A 65 -2.65 2.26 1.34
C VAL A 65 -1.86 3.21 2.23
N GLY A 66 -0.73 3.70 1.73
CA GLY A 66 0.07 4.72 2.42
C GLY A 66 -0.66 6.06 2.48
N ARG A 67 -0.58 6.71 3.64
CA ARG A 67 -1.25 7.99 3.95
C ARG A 67 -0.29 9.11 4.29
N SER A 68 0.82 8.80 4.96
CA SER A 68 1.82 9.79 5.34
C SER A 68 3.23 9.21 5.40
N MET A 69 4.24 10.07 5.28
CA MET A 69 5.59 9.75 5.76
C MET A 69 5.57 9.91 7.28
N ASN A 70 5.41 8.81 8.02
CA ASN A 70 5.20 8.91 9.46
C ASN A 70 6.48 9.33 10.18
N HIS A 71 7.59 8.66 9.88
CA HIS A 71 8.89 9.08 10.41
C HIS A 71 10.05 8.50 9.62
N VAL A 72 11.23 9.06 9.87
CA VAL A 72 12.51 8.44 9.54
C VAL A 72 13.26 8.23 10.83
N SER A 73 13.83 7.05 11.01
CA SER A 73 14.72 6.76 12.14
C SER A 73 16.17 6.82 11.70
N LEU A 74 16.98 7.56 12.44
CA LEU A 74 18.41 7.70 12.20
C LEU A 74 19.19 6.90 13.25
N SER A 75 20.22 6.21 12.78
CA SER A 75 21.27 5.66 13.63
C SER A 75 22.26 6.77 13.96
N VAL A 76 22.40 7.09 15.24
CA VAL A 76 23.28 8.15 15.75
C VAL A 76 24.23 7.61 16.81
N SER A 77 25.43 8.19 16.92
CA SER A 77 26.42 7.76 17.92
C SER A 77 26.23 8.38 19.31
N ASP A 78 25.35 9.36 19.42
CA ASP A 78 24.97 10.02 20.66
C ASP A 78 23.57 10.64 20.45
N VAL A 79 22.58 10.08 21.14
CA VAL A 79 21.18 10.49 20.99
C VAL A 79 20.97 11.93 21.44
N GLN A 80 21.51 12.32 22.59
CA GLN A 80 21.27 13.64 23.17
C GLN A 80 21.96 14.73 22.34
N ARG A 81 23.22 14.53 21.94
CA ARG A 81 23.95 15.45 21.06
C ARG A 81 23.20 15.68 19.74
N SER A 82 22.62 14.63 19.18
CA SER A 82 21.83 14.71 17.94
C SER A 82 20.53 15.49 18.16
N ALA A 83 19.82 15.24 19.27
CA ALA A 83 18.60 15.96 19.60
C ALA A 83 18.87 17.46 19.82
N ASP A 84 19.94 17.80 20.54
CA ASP A 84 20.35 19.19 20.76
C ASP A 84 20.68 19.90 19.44
N PHE A 85 21.31 19.19 18.50
CA PHE A 85 21.56 19.72 17.15
C PHE A 85 20.25 20.02 16.41
N TYR A 86 19.34 19.06 16.32
CA TYR A 86 18.08 19.24 15.59
C TYR A 86 17.16 20.26 16.25
N SER A 87 17.16 20.33 17.58
CA SER A 87 16.45 21.38 18.33
C SER A 87 17.01 22.76 18.02
N ARG A 88 18.34 22.94 18.10
CA ARG A 88 18.98 24.24 17.88
C ARG A 88 18.93 24.71 16.43
N VAL A 89 19.07 23.79 15.47
CA VAL A 89 19.22 24.13 14.03
C VAL A 89 17.88 24.19 13.33
N LEU A 90 16.94 23.29 13.67
CA LEU A 90 15.65 23.16 13.00
C LEU A 90 14.45 23.47 13.90
N GLY A 91 14.66 23.73 15.19
CA GLY A 91 13.58 24.02 16.14
C GLY A 91 12.75 22.79 16.50
N LEU A 92 13.27 21.56 16.29
CA LEU A 92 12.51 20.36 16.63
C LEU A 92 12.40 20.19 18.16
N GLU A 93 11.26 19.69 18.61
CA GLU A 93 11.00 19.41 20.03
C GLU A 93 10.92 17.90 20.26
N ILE A 94 11.38 17.45 21.43
CA ILE A 94 11.24 16.05 21.83
C ILE A 94 9.78 15.80 22.18
N ILE A 95 9.12 14.90 21.44
CA ILE A 95 7.71 14.55 21.65
C ILE A 95 7.54 13.21 22.38
N SER A 96 8.56 12.34 22.33
CA SER A 96 8.51 11.03 23.00
C SER A 96 9.91 10.50 23.32
N ARG A 97 9.99 9.68 24.37
CA ARG A 97 11.22 9.05 24.89
C ARG A 97 10.99 7.55 25.08
N PRO A 98 11.19 6.73 24.03
CA PRO A 98 11.04 5.29 24.14
C PRO A 98 11.99 4.66 25.18
N ALA A 99 11.59 3.52 25.74
CA ALA A 99 12.34 2.84 26.80
C ALA A 99 13.72 2.32 26.37
N ASN A 100 13.95 2.15 25.07
CA ASN A 100 15.21 1.71 24.48
C ASN A 100 16.29 2.82 24.41
N GLY A 101 16.04 3.99 25.01
CA GLY A 101 17.01 5.09 25.09
C GLY A 101 17.01 6.04 23.89
N GLY A 102 16.13 5.81 22.90
CA GLY A 102 15.94 6.73 21.78
C GLY A 102 15.16 8.00 22.13
N LEU A 103 15.10 8.92 21.16
CA LEU A 103 14.27 10.12 21.21
C LEU A 103 13.50 10.28 19.90
N ASN A 104 12.22 10.64 20.00
CA ASN A 104 11.40 11.05 18.86
C ASN A 104 11.23 12.57 18.90
N MET A 105 11.55 13.23 17.79
CA MET A 105 11.48 14.68 17.65
C MET A 105 10.39 15.09 16.65
N GLY A 106 9.44 15.91 17.07
CA GLY A 106 8.30 16.29 16.23
C GLY A 106 8.71 17.06 14.98
N LEU A 107 8.09 16.75 13.84
CA LEU A 107 8.30 17.41 12.55
C LEU A 107 6.95 17.76 11.94
N GLY A 108 6.44 18.96 12.28
CA GLY A 108 5.09 19.37 11.90
C GLY A 108 4.02 18.56 12.65
N SER A 109 2.83 18.45 12.06
CA SER A 109 1.67 17.79 12.69
C SER A 109 1.48 16.32 12.31
N GLU A 110 2.28 15.78 11.38
CA GLU A 110 2.06 14.43 10.83
C GLU A 110 3.31 13.53 10.80
N SER A 111 4.46 14.07 11.18
CA SER A 111 5.73 13.35 11.12
C SER A 111 6.60 13.59 12.34
N PHE A 112 7.59 12.71 12.54
CA PHE A 112 8.66 12.90 13.50
C PHE A 112 9.98 12.33 12.99
N LEU A 113 11.08 12.72 13.62
CA LEU A 113 12.42 12.20 13.41
C LEU A 113 12.81 11.33 14.61
N GLY A 114 13.12 10.06 14.37
CA GLY A 114 13.61 9.14 15.38
C GLY A 114 15.14 9.19 15.49
N LEU A 115 15.67 9.29 16.69
CA LEU A 115 17.10 9.31 16.99
C LEU A 115 17.42 8.16 17.94
N TYR A 116 18.23 7.21 17.47
CA TYR A 116 18.52 5.99 18.21
C TYR A 116 20.01 5.62 18.09
N GLU A 117 20.59 5.15 19.19
CA GLU A 117 21.91 4.51 19.18
C GLU A 117 21.79 3.08 18.63
N LEU A 118 21.75 3.01 17.31
CA LEU A 118 21.74 1.78 16.55
C LEU A 118 23.15 1.55 15.97
N GLY A 119 23.44 0.35 15.47
CA GLY A 119 24.69 0.10 14.74
C GLY A 119 24.86 1.08 13.55
N ASP A 120 26.09 1.27 13.10
CA ASP A 120 26.43 2.07 11.91
C ASP A 120 25.90 3.53 11.94
N PRO A 121 26.39 4.37 12.87
CA PRO A 121 25.92 5.75 13.00
C PRO A 121 26.18 6.60 11.74
N GLY A 122 25.30 7.56 11.50
CA GLY A 122 25.32 8.41 10.30
C GLY A 122 24.51 7.84 9.13
N ARG A 123 23.67 6.82 9.40
CA ARG A 123 22.79 6.17 8.42
C ARG A 123 21.33 6.34 8.81
N MET A 124 20.47 6.36 7.80
CA MET A 124 19.04 6.13 7.99
C MET A 124 18.85 4.64 8.27
N HIS A 125 18.16 4.32 9.37
CA HIS A 125 17.89 2.95 9.77
C HIS A 125 16.63 2.41 9.10
N HIS A 126 15.53 3.16 9.14
CA HIS A 126 14.30 2.82 8.41
C HIS A 126 13.48 4.08 8.10
N LEU A 127 12.58 3.96 7.12
CA LEU A 127 11.48 4.89 6.89
C LEU A 127 10.16 4.24 7.30
N CYS A 128 9.24 5.03 7.84
CA CYS A 128 7.93 4.55 8.25
C CYS A 128 6.82 5.21 7.42
N VAL A 129 5.89 4.39 6.93
CA VAL A 129 4.70 4.83 6.22
C VAL A 129 3.48 4.67 7.13
N GLY A 130 2.74 5.75 7.32
CA GLY A 130 1.46 5.73 8.02
C GLY A 130 0.39 5.09 7.14
N VAL A 131 -0.38 4.15 7.68
CA VAL A 131 -1.48 3.44 7.00
C VAL A 131 -2.75 3.45 7.86
N ASP A 132 -3.91 3.31 7.22
CA ASP A 132 -5.18 3.18 7.94
C ASP A 132 -5.34 1.77 8.54
N ASN A 133 -6.06 1.68 9.66
CA ASN A 133 -6.44 0.43 10.32
C ASN A 133 -5.24 -0.51 10.55
N TYR A 134 -4.16 0.04 11.10
CA TYR A 134 -2.93 -0.72 11.34
C TYR A 134 -3.20 -1.90 12.26
N ASN A 135 -2.94 -3.10 11.74
CA ASN A 135 -2.88 -4.34 12.48
C ASN A 135 -1.69 -5.14 11.92
N PRO A 136 -0.63 -5.36 12.71
CA PRO A 136 0.61 -5.94 12.20
C PRO A 136 0.40 -7.37 11.68
N ASP A 137 -0.45 -8.17 12.32
CA ASP A 137 -0.70 -9.55 11.92
C ASP A 137 -1.42 -9.61 10.57
N LEU A 138 -2.52 -8.85 10.42
CA LEU A 138 -3.26 -8.79 9.16
C LEU A 138 -2.43 -8.18 8.01
N LEU A 139 -1.59 -7.19 8.32
CA LEU A 139 -0.71 -6.58 7.33
C LEU A 139 0.42 -7.52 6.92
N ALA A 140 0.97 -8.32 7.83
CA ALA A 140 1.96 -9.33 7.50
C ALA A 140 1.40 -10.43 6.58
N GLU A 141 0.17 -10.90 6.84
CA GLU A 141 -0.53 -11.83 5.95
C GLU A 141 -0.70 -11.24 4.54
N ARG A 142 -1.20 -10.01 4.44
CA ARG A 142 -1.36 -9.34 3.15
C ARG A 142 -0.04 -9.13 2.42
N LEU A 143 1.03 -8.74 3.13
CA LEU A 143 2.37 -8.62 2.55
C LEU A 143 2.87 -9.97 2.04
N SER A 144 2.60 -11.06 2.76
CA SER A 144 2.91 -12.42 2.33
C SER A 144 2.20 -12.79 1.03
N ASP A 145 0.96 -12.34 0.82
CA ASP A 145 0.25 -12.54 -0.46
C ASP A 145 1.00 -11.88 -1.64
N HIS A 146 1.79 -10.85 -1.38
CA HIS A 146 2.68 -10.21 -2.36
C HIS A 146 4.10 -10.81 -2.40
N GLY A 147 4.35 -11.92 -1.70
CA GLY A 147 5.67 -12.53 -1.61
C GLY A 147 6.67 -11.74 -0.76
N ILE A 148 6.19 -10.83 0.10
CA ILE A 148 7.01 -10.02 1.00
C ILE A 148 6.96 -10.62 2.40
N GLN A 149 8.13 -11.00 2.92
CA GLN A 149 8.25 -11.44 4.30
C GLN A 149 8.34 -10.23 5.25
N ALA A 150 7.40 -10.16 6.18
CA ALA A 150 7.41 -9.15 7.24
C ALA A 150 8.00 -9.71 8.56
N ASN A 151 8.64 -8.84 9.33
CA ASN A 151 9.06 -9.08 10.70
C ASN A 151 8.19 -8.23 11.64
N ILE A 152 7.68 -8.84 12.71
CA ILE A 152 6.92 -8.11 13.74
C ILE A 152 7.73 -8.13 15.03
N ASN A 153 8.22 -6.96 15.45
CA ASN A 153 8.82 -6.77 16.75
C ASN A 153 7.72 -6.56 17.79
N ARG A 154 7.65 -7.46 18.77
CA ARG A 154 6.66 -7.46 19.86
C ARG A 154 7.23 -7.08 21.21
N ASP A 155 8.50 -6.71 21.28
CA ASP A 155 9.13 -6.28 22.52
C ASP A 155 8.50 -4.96 22.98
N PRO A 156 7.87 -4.90 24.17
CA PRO A 156 7.30 -3.68 24.71
C PRO A 156 8.30 -2.51 24.77
N ALA A 157 9.59 -2.79 24.98
CA ALA A 157 10.63 -1.76 25.03
C ALA A 157 10.87 -1.08 23.67
N ASN A 158 10.50 -1.74 22.58
CA ASN A 158 10.68 -1.27 21.20
C ASN A 158 9.38 -0.75 20.58
N ARG A 159 8.30 -0.58 21.34
CA ARG A 159 7.04 -0.01 20.82
C ARG A 159 7.15 1.51 20.63
N THR A 160 7.98 1.94 19.69
CA THR A 160 8.24 3.37 19.38
C THR A 160 7.21 3.97 18.42
N SER A 161 6.19 3.18 18.04
CA SER A 161 5.15 3.53 17.05
C SER A 161 3.74 3.17 17.50
N GLY A 162 3.49 3.14 18.81
CA GLY A 162 2.15 2.92 19.40
C GLY A 162 1.71 1.45 19.55
N GLY A 163 2.57 0.49 19.21
CA GLY A 163 2.25 -0.94 19.32
C GLY A 163 3.36 -1.85 18.78
N ASP A 164 3.02 -3.13 18.58
CA ASP A 164 3.88 -4.09 17.88
C ASP A 164 4.27 -3.54 16.50
N GLN A 165 5.55 -3.63 16.16
CA GLN A 165 6.13 -2.93 15.02
C GLN A 165 6.38 -3.88 13.85
N LEU A 166 5.73 -3.60 12.72
CA LEU A 166 5.90 -4.36 11.51
C LEU A 166 6.94 -3.71 10.60
N TYR A 167 7.91 -4.52 10.17
CA TYR A 167 8.98 -4.14 9.25
C TYR A 167 9.04 -5.10 8.06
N PHE A 168 9.49 -4.62 6.91
CA PHE A 168 9.84 -5.43 5.74
C PHE A 168 10.87 -4.69 4.90
N ASN A 169 11.51 -5.38 3.95
CA ASN A 169 12.44 -4.75 3.01
C ASN A 169 11.74 -4.49 1.68
N ASP A 170 12.03 -3.34 1.08
CA ASP A 170 11.70 -3.09 -0.32
C ASP A 170 12.67 -3.85 -1.27
N PRO A 171 12.47 -3.78 -2.60
CA PRO A 171 13.32 -4.50 -3.56
C PRO A 171 14.82 -4.15 -3.50
N ASP A 172 15.18 -2.97 -3.00
CA ASP A 172 16.56 -2.49 -2.91
C ASP A 172 17.16 -2.68 -1.49
N GLY A 173 16.41 -3.32 -0.59
CA GLY A 173 16.84 -3.60 0.77
C GLY A 173 16.65 -2.44 1.75
N ILE A 174 15.86 -1.43 1.40
CA ILE A 174 15.48 -0.36 2.34
C ILE A 174 14.50 -0.94 3.35
N LEU A 175 14.82 -0.79 4.63
CA LEU A 175 13.94 -1.20 5.71
C LEU A 175 12.75 -0.24 5.80
N VAL A 176 11.57 -0.77 5.55
CA VAL A 176 10.29 -0.07 5.63
C VAL A 176 9.53 -0.53 6.87
N GLN A 177 8.97 0.42 7.60
CA GLN A 177 8.04 0.17 8.69
C GLN A 177 6.63 0.64 8.31
N LEU A 178 5.59 -0.01 8.83
CA LEU A 178 4.23 0.52 8.83
C LEU A 178 3.81 0.93 10.24
N ALA A 179 3.02 1.99 10.34
CA ALA A 179 2.37 2.42 11.57
C ALA A 179 0.96 2.95 11.30
N GLN A 180 0.15 3.09 12.35
CA GLN A 180 -1.14 3.77 12.24
C GLN A 180 -0.94 5.22 11.78
N HIS A 181 -1.64 5.62 10.71
CA HIS A 181 -1.65 7.01 10.28
C HIS A 181 -2.18 7.91 11.42
N GLY A 182 -1.49 9.04 11.62
CA GLY A 182 -1.75 9.99 12.70
C GLY A 182 -0.96 9.72 13.99
N TYR A 183 -0.21 8.62 14.10
CA TYR A 183 0.66 8.39 15.25
C TYR A 183 1.85 9.38 15.28
N LEU A 184 2.15 9.96 16.44
CA LEU A 184 3.25 10.90 16.64
C LEU A 184 4.05 10.54 17.91
N GLY A 185 5.11 9.74 17.75
CA GLY A 185 6.17 9.54 18.75
C GLY A 185 5.79 8.75 19.99
#